data_AF-A0A966W086-F1
#
_entry.id   AF-A0A966W086-F1
#
_cell.length_a   1.000
_cell.length_b   1.000
_cell.length_c   1.000
_cell.angle_alpha   90.00
_cell.angle_beta   90.00
_cell.angle_gamma   90.00
#
_symmetry.space_group_name_H-M   'P 1'
#
loop_
_entity.id
_entity.type
_entity.pdbx_description
1 polymer ?
#
loop_
_entity_poly.entity_id
_entity_poly.type
_entity_poly.pdbx_seq_one_letter_code
_entity_poly.pdbx_strand_id
1 'polypeptide(L)'
;MGRLDEFQSETEKVLAVDPQQPDALRWRARVAFDNQLFAEAGLAQRPYPVDDQLLRRETVSGAGKRQQTVQLSVRAFSSNALRQVRIAHIEGGSNLQVLNFCAFSSLEYGLPSFAADLVTLPGGHLIAL
;
A
#
# COMPACT_ATOMS: atom_id res chain seq x y z
N MET A 1 -12.99 3.33 28.96
CA MET A 1 -14.03 2.84 28.03
C MET A 1 -14.41 4.03 27.15
N GLY A 2 -13.76 4.17 26.00
CA GLY A 2 -13.90 5.33 25.13
C GLY A 2 -13.41 5.00 23.71
N ARG A 3 -14.34 5.12 22.76
CA ARG A 3 -14.17 5.13 21.29
C ARG A 3 -13.51 3.91 20.64
N LEU A 4 -14.28 2.84 20.54
CA LEU A 4 -14.14 1.86 19.45
C LEU A 4 -15.08 2.19 18.26
N ASP A 5 -16.05 3.09 18.44
CA ASP A 5 -17.15 3.30 17.47
C ASP A 5 -16.80 4.20 16.27
N GLU A 6 -15.63 4.87 16.27
CA GLU A 6 -15.17 5.68 15.12
C GLU A 6 -14.17 4.95 14.21
N PHE A 7 -13.64 3.79 14.62
CA PHE A 7 -12.56 3.07 13.94
C PHE A 7 -13.02 1.86 13.11
N GLN A 8 -14.31 1.54 13.10
CA GLN A 8 -14.92 0.64 12.09
C GLN A 8 -14.93 1.25 10.67
N SER A 9 -14.46 2.50 10.50
CA SER A 9 -14.81 3.38 9.39
C SER A 9 -14.20 3.06 8.01
N GLU A 10 -12.96 2.57 7.85
CA GLU A 10 -12.34 2.48 6.50
C GLU A 10 -12.04 1.04 6.06
N THR A 11 -11.48 0.21 6.93
CA THR A 11 -11.20 -1.20 6.62
C THR A 11 -12.49 -2.00 6.32
N GLU A 12 -13.57 -1.79 7.06
CA GLU A 12 -14.87 -2.45 6.76
C GLU A 12 -15.45 -1.96 5.43
N LYS A 13 -15.33 -0.65 5.14
CA LYS A 13 -15.73 -0.11 3.83
C LYS A 13 -14.92 -0.77 2.71
N VAL A 14 -13.61 -1.02 2.90
CA VAL A 14 -12.71 -1.76 1.96
C VAL A 14 -13.18 -3.15 1.66
N LEU A 15 -13.57 -3.86 2.71
CA LEU A 15 -14.10 -5.21 2.56
C LEU A 15 -15.50 -5.21 1.94
N ALA A 16 -16.27 -4.13 2.10
CA ALA A 16 -17.60 -3.96 1.52
C ALA A 16 -17.59 -3.57 0.02
N VAL A 17 -16.47 -3.07 -0.52
CA VAL A 17 -16.37 -2.79 -1.95
C VAL A 17 -16.35 -4.11 -2.73
N ASP A 18 -17.30 -4.22 -3.66
CA ASP A 18 -17.41 -5.35 -4.57
C ASP A 18 -16.07 -5.55 -5.32
N PRO A 19 -15.41 -6.70 -5.12
CA PRO A 19 -14.11 -6.97 -5.74
C PRO A 19 -14.16 -6.99 -7.28
N GLN A 20 -15.35 -7.08 -7.89
CA GLN A 20 -15.53 -7.04 -9.34
C GLN A 20 -15.58 -5.62 -9.91
N GLN A 21 -15.64 -4.58 -9.06
CA GLN A 21 -15.59 -3.20 -9.56
C GLN A 21 -14.20 -2.87 -10.12
N PRO A 22 -14.11 -2.17 -11.27
CA PRO A 22 -12.83 -1.86 -11.93
C PRO A 22 -11.82 -1.12 -11.03
N ASP A 23 -12.31 -0.28 -10.12
CA ASP A 23 -11.47 0.52 -9.23
C ASP A 23 -11.22 -0.11 -7.84
N ALA A 24 -11.82 -1.27 -7.55
CA ALA A 24 -11.73 -1.91 -6.25
C ALA A 24 -10.28 -2.18 -5.82
N LEU A 25 -9.42 -2.60 -6.77
CA LEU A 25 -8.01 -2.86 -6.51
C LEU A 25 -7.24 -1.58 -6.19
N ARG A 26 -7.53 -0.47 -6.89
CA ARG A 26 -6.88 0.83 -6.66
C ARG A 26 -7.21 1.35 -5.26
N TRP A 27 -8.47 1.20 -4.84
CA TRP A 27 -8.88 1.64 -3.53
C TRP A 27 -8.28 0.78 -2.41
N ARG A 28 -8.26 -0.55 -2.57
CA ARG A 28 -7.59 -1.49 -1.65
C ARG A 28 -6.10 -1.20 -1.52
N ALA A 29 -5.42 -0.90 -2.63
CA ALA A 29 -4.01 -0.55 -2.63
C ALA A 29 -3.71 0.73 -1.84
N ARG A 30 -4.58 1.74 -1.98
CA ARG A 30 -4.46 2.99 -1.22
C ARG A 30 -4.64 2.77 0.28
N VAL A 31 -5.63 1.99 0.70
CA VAL A 31 -5.83 1.68 2.13
C VAL A 31 -4.68 0.85 2.69
N ALA A 32 -4.16 -0.12 1.93
CA ALA A 32 -2.96 -0.86 2.32
C ALA A 32 -1.73 0.06 2.49
N PHE A 33 -1.58 1.08 1.64
CA PHE A 33 -0.51 2.08 1.75
C PHE A 33 -0.68 3.04 2.94
N ASP A 34 -1.91 3.48 3.22
CA ASP A 34 -2.21 4.46 4.26
C ASP A 34 -2.02 3.89 5.70
N ASN A 35 -1.83 2.56 5.84
CA ASN A 35 -1.17 1.88 6.97
C ASN A 35 -1.78 2.11 8.37
N GLN A 36 -3.08 2.38 8.47
CA GLN A 36 -3.75 2.25 9.77
C GLN A 36 -3.85 0.78 10.20
N LEU A 37 -3.85 -0.17 9.26
CA LEU A 37 -3.98 -1.61 9.55
C LEU A 37 -3.01 -2.14 10.61
N PHE A 38 -1.72 -1.79 10.52
CA PHE A 38 -0.73 -2.30 11.47
C PHE A 38 -0.84 -1.62 12.84
N ALA A 39 -1.20 -0.33 12.88
CA ALA A 39 -1.44 0.37 14.14
C ALA A 39 -2.71 -0.17 14.83
N GLU A 40 -3.78 -0.41 14.07
CA GLU A 40 -5.03 -1.03 14.52
C GLU A 40 -4.80 -2.45 15.04
N ALA A 41 -3.92 -3.22 14.40
CA ALA A 41 -3.50 -4.54 14.86
C ALA A 41 -2.59 -4.48 16.12
N GLY A 42 -2.37 -3.29 16.71
CA GLY A 42 -1.60 -3.10 17.93
C GLY A 42 -0.08 -3.21 17.73
N LEU A 43 0.42 -3.16 16.50
CA LEU A 43 1.85 -3.24 16.23
C LEU A 43 2.48 -1.84 16.37
N ALA A 44 3.28 -1.67 17.43
CA ALA A 44 4.06 -0.46 17.64
C ALA A 44 5.08 -0.25 16.50
N GLN A 45 4.85 0.78 15.68
CA GLN A 45 5.66 1.08 14.50
C GLN A 45 6.85 1.97 14.86
N ARG A 46 8.03 1.61 14.35
CA ARG A 46 9.25 2.41 14.38
C ARG A 46 9.65 2.73 12.94
N PRO A 47 10.02 3.98 12.61
CA PRO A 47 10.48 4.33 11.27
C PRO A 47 11.60 3.38 10.81
N TYR A 48 11.55 2.94 9.56
CA TYR A 48 12.62 2.17 8.94
C TYR A 48 13.32 3.05 7.91
N PRO A 49 14.67 3.07 7.87
CA PRO A 49 15.40 3.99 7.00
C PRO A 49 15.06 3.75 5.52
N VAL A 50 14.71 4.84 4.84
CA VAL A 50 14.51 4.95 3.40
C VAL A 50 15.22 6.23 2.97
N ASP A 51 15.84 6.22 1.79
CA ASP A 51 16.40 7.43 1.21
C ASP A 51 15.28 8.47 1.03
N ASP A 52 15.48 9.69 1.52
CA ASP A 52 14.49 10.77 1.43
C ASP A 52 14.06 11.04 -0.02
N GLN A 53 14.96 10.83 -0.99
CA GLN A 53 14.65 10.96 -2.40
C GLN A 53 13.66 9.91 -2.90
N LEU A 54 13.46 8.81 -2.17
CA LEU A 54 12.53 7.74 -2.52
C LEU A 54 11.20 7.83 -1.76
N LEU A 55 11.11 8.60 -0.68
CA LEU A 55 9.88 8.75 0.11
C LEU A 55 8.71 9.26 -0.75
N ARG A 56 9.00 10.23 -1.62
CA ARG A 56 8.05 10.74 -2.60
C ARG A 56 8.77 11.23 -3.84
N ARG A 57 8.36 10.75 -5.01
CA ARG A 57 8.84 11.25 -6.30
C ARG A 57 7.66 11.51 -7.21
N GLU A 58 7.82 12.50 -8.07
CA GLU A 58 6.87 12.80 -9.12
C GLU A 58 7.61 12.86 -10.45
N THR A 59 6.98 12.36 -11.50
CA THR A 59 7.49 12.49 -12.85
C THR A 59 6.33 12.62 -13.82
N VAL A 60 6.63 13.04 -15.04
CA VAL A 60 5.66 13.11 -16.11
C VAL A 60 5.99 12.02 -17.13
N SER A 61 5.00 11.19 -17.43
CA SER A 61 5.14 10.06 -18.35
C SER A 61 4.14 10.17 -19.50
N GLY A 62 4.46 9.55 -20.64
CA GLY A 62 3.66 9.61 -21.86
C GLY A 62 3.99 10.81 -22.76
N ALA A 63 3.22 10.98 -23.83
CA ALA A 63 3.44 12.03 -24.82
C ALA A 63 2.12 12.61 -25.34
N GLY A 64 2.14 13.91 -25.68
CA GLY A 64 0.98 14.62 -26.22
C GLY A 64 -0.24 14.51 -25.30
N LYS A 65 -1.40 14.14 -25.84
CA LYS A 65 -2.64 13.99 -25.08
C LYS A 65 -2.66 12.83 -24.06
N ARG A 66 -1.63 11.97 -24.06
CA ARG A 66 -1.47 10.85 -23.11
C ARG A 66 -0.47 11.15 -22.00
N GLN A 67 0.00 12.39 -21.91
CA GLN A 67 0.90 12.81 -20.86
C GLN A 67 0.17 12.82 -19.52
N GLN A 68 0.75 12.19 -18.49
CA GLN A 68 0.18 12.12 -17.16
C GLN A 68 1.27 12.26 -16.10
N THR A 69 0.89 12.89 -14.99
CA THR A 69 1.71 12.92 -13.79
C THR A 69 1.64 11.55 -13.10
N VAL A 70 2.81 11.03 -12.74
CA VAL A 70 2.98 9.78 -12.01
C VAL A 70 3.67 10.09 -10.69
N GLN A 71 3.04 9.70 -9.59
CA GLN A 71 3.57 9.87 -8.24
C GLN A 71 3.99 8.51 -7.68
N LEU A 72 5.21 8.42 -7.19
CA LEU A 72 5.70 7.36 -6.31
C LEU A 72 5.63 7.85 -4.87
N SER A 73 5.18 6.99 -3.96
CA SER A 73 5.24 7.21 -2.52
C SER A 73 5.72 5.92 -1.84
N VAL A 74 6.66 6.04 -0.92
CA VAL A 74 7.25 4.90 -0.21
C VAL A 74 7.06 5.09 1.28
N ARG A 75 6.66 4.01 1.95
CA ARG A 75 6.63 3.90 3.41
C ARG A 75 7.42 2.69 3.85
N ALA A 76 8.17 2.85 4.92
CA ALA A 76 8.82 1.74 5.57
C ALA A 76 8.83 1.92 7.09
N PHE A 77 8.61 0.82 7.79
CA PHE A 77 8.66 0.77 9.24
C PHE A 77 9.10 -0.61 9.70
N SER A 78 9.37 -0.73 10.99
CA SER A 78 9.57 -2.00 11.69
C SER A 78 8.67 -2.03 12.93
N SER A 79 8.44 -3.22 13.47
CA SER A 79 7.80 -3.44 14.77
C SER A 79 8.58 -4.52 15.53
N ASN A 80 8.07 -5.00 16.66
CA ASN A 80 8.68 -6.14 17.35
C ASN A 80 8.47 -7.46 16.58
N ALA A 81 7.30 -7.63 15.96
CA ALA A 81 6.97 -8.84 15.19
C ALA A 81 7.48 -8.79 13.75
N LEU A 82 7.67 -7.59 13.18
CA LEU A 82 8.07 -7.38 11.81
C LEU A 82 9.40 -6.63 11.77
N ARG A 83 10.48 -7.31 11.35
CA ARG A 83 11.80 -6.68 11.24
C ARG A 83 11.85 -5.58 10.18
N GLN A 84 10.96 -5.67 9.19
CA GLN A 84 10.84 -4.68 8.12
C GLN A 84 9.49 -4.82 7.42
N VAL A 85 8.84 -3.69 7.18
CA VAL A 85 7.75 -3.52 6.23
C VAL A 85 8.16 -2.45 5.23
N ARG A 86 7.94 -2.71 3.94
CA ARG A 86 8.12 -1.73 2.86
C ARG A 86 6.90 -1.75 1.97
N ILE A 87 6.36 -0.57 1.69
CA ILE A 87 5.25 -0.37 0.78
C ILE A 87 5.63 0.75 -0.18
N ALA A 88 5.68 0.42 -1.47
CA ALA A 88 5.81 1.38 -2.55
C ALA A 88 4.48 1.44 -3.30
N HIS A 89 3.96 2.65 -3.44
CA HIS A 89 2.74 2.92 -4.18
C HIS A 89 3.04 3.88 -5.32
N ILE A 90 2.66 3.51 -6.53
CA ILE A 90 2.75 4.35 -7.72
C ILE A 90 1.33 4.60 -8.20
N GLU A 91 0.97 5.85 -8.42
CA GLU A 91 -0.32 6.25 -9.00
C GLU A 91 -0.09 7.22 -10.17
N GLY A 92 -0.85 7.03 -11.25
CA GLY A 92 -0.80 7.90 -12.42
C GLY A 92 -2.15 7.96 -13.13
N GLY A 93 -2.69 9.18 -13.25
CA GLY A 93 -3.99 9.41 -13.88
C GLY A 93 -5.10 8.50 -13.35
N SER A 94 -6.08 8.19 -14.20
CA SER A 94 -7.22 7.35 -13.81
C SER A 94 -6.97 5.84 -13.92
N ASN A 95 -5.87 5.41 -14.55
CA ASN A 95 -5.74 4.01 -14.99
C ASN A 95 -4.39 3.33 -14.68
N LEU A 96 -3.42 4.02 -14.07
CA LEU A 96 -2.14 3.43 -13.61
C LEU A 96 -2.11 3.39 -12.08
N GLN A 97 -1.95 2.21 -11.49
CA GLN A 97 -1.65 2.04 -10.07
C GLN A 97 -0.74 0.82 -9.90
N VAL A 98 0.28 0.93 -9.04
CA VAL A 98 1.14 -0.18 -8.63
C VAL A 98 1.29 -0.15 -7.13
N LEU A 99 1.11 -1.29 -6.46
CA LEU A 99 1.42 -1.47 -5.05
C LEU A 99 2.39 -2.63 -4.92
N ASN A 100 3.62 -2.33 -4.52
CA ASN A 100 4.56 -3.33 -4.07
C ASN A 100 4.61 -3.28 -2.54
N PHE A 101 4.22 -4.37 -1.88
CA PHE A 101 4.15 -4.47 -0.43
C PHE A 101 4.89 -5.72 0.04
N CYS A 102 5.97 -5.53 0.80
CA CYS A 102 6.69 -6.60 1.46
C CYS A 102 6.66 -6.44 2.99
N ALA A 103 6.35 -7.52 3.71
CA ALA A 103 6.50 -7.61 5.15
C ALA A 103 7.37 -8.81 5.53
N PHE A 104 8.44 -8.52 6.25
CA PHE A 104 9.39 -9.51 6.74
C PHE A 104 9.20 -9.69 8.25
N SER A 105 8.89 -10.92 8.64
CA SER A 105 8.82 -11.34 10.04
C SER A 105 10.17 -11.15 10.74
N SER A 106 10.14 -10.91 12.04
CA SER A 106 11.33 -11.09 12.87
C SER A 106 11.76 -12.56 12.85
N LEU A 107 13.07 -12.78 12.83
CA LEU A 107 13.67 -14.12 12.74
C LEU A 107 13.31 -15.00 13.95
N GLU A 108 13.02 -14.38 15.09
CA GLU A 108 12.61 -15.06 16.33
C GLU A 108 11.30 -15.85 16.16
N TYR A 109 10.42 -15.43 15.25
CA TYR A 109 9.13 -16.08 15.03
C TYR A 109 9.17 -17.16 13.95
N GLY A 110 10.24 -17.22 13.13
CA GLY A 110 10.36 -18.21 12.04
C GLY A 110 9.22 -18.18 11.01
N LEU A 111 8.46 -17.08 10.93
CA LEU A 111 7.31 -16.95 10.03
C LEU A 111 7.73 -16.63 8.59
N PRO A 112 6.95 -17.03 7.58
CA PRO A 112 7.21 -16.65 6.20
C PRO A 112 7.16 -15.13 6.02
N SER A 113 7.79 -14.65 4.95
CA SER A 113 7.63 -13.27 4.50
C SER A 113 6.37 -13.16 3.63
N PHE A 114 5.70 -12.01 3.72
CA PHE A 114 4.59 -11.66 2.85
C PHE A 114 5.11 -10.71 1.75
N ALA A 115 4.71 -10.94 0.51
CA ALA A 115 4.99 -10.04 -0.60
C ALA A 115 3.77 -9.96 -1.51
N ALA A 116 3.40 -8.75 -1.92
CA ALA A 116 2.32 -8.51 -2.87
C ALA A 116 2.79 -7.52 -3.94
N ASP A 117 2.45 -7.80 -5.20
CA ASP A 117 2.57 -6.87 -6.32
C ASP A 117 1.20 -6.75 -7.00
N LEU A 118 0.56 -5.60 -6.80
CA LEU A 118 -0.78 -5.30 -7.31
C LEU A 118 -0.66 -4.21 -8.36
N VAL A 119 -0.80 -4.58 -9.62
CA VAL A 119 -0.65 -3.70 -10.77
C VAL A 119 -2.02 -3.50 -11.43
N THR A 120 -2.42 -2.26 -11.62
CA THR A 120 -3.58 -1.84 -12.40
C THR A 120 -3.11 -1.00 -13.59
N LEU A 121 -3.48 -1.43 -14.79
CA LEU A 121 -3.24 -0.74 -16.06
C LEU A 121 -4.56 -0.56 -16.82
N PRO A 122 -4.64 0.29 -17.86
CA PRO A 122 -5.85 0.44 -18.67
C PRO A 122 -6.38 -0.88 -19.29
N GLY A 123 -5.50 -1.88 -19.46
CA GLY A 123 -5.84 -3.18 -20.05
C GLY A 123 -6.24 -4.25 -19.03
N GLY A 124 -6.26 -3.95 -17.73
CA GLY A 124 -6.60 -4.91 -16.68
C GLY A 124 -5.61 -4.90 -15.51
N HIS A 125 -5.66 -5.97 -14.71
CA HIS A 125 -4.89 -6.10 -13.48
C HIS A 125 -3.90 -7.27 -13.55
N LEU A 126 -2.74 -7.11 -12.92
CA LEU A 126 -1.80 -8.18 -12.62
C LEU A 126 -1.64 -8.23 -11.10
N ILE A 127 -1.81 -9.42 -10.55
CA ILE A 127 -1.78 -9.67 -9.11
C ILE A 127 -0.80 -10.81 -8.83
N ALA A 128 0.19 -10.54 -7.99
CA ALA A 128 1.06 -11.54 -7.39
C ALA A 128 1.01 -11.39 -5.86
N LEU A 129 0.94 -12.52 -5.15
CA LEU A 129 0.82 -12.63 -3.70
C LEU A 129 1.58 -13.87 -3.19
#